data_AF-A0A937WC47-F1
#
_entry.id   AF-A0A937WC47-F1
#
_cell.length_a   1.000
_cell.length_b   1.000
_cell.length_c   1.000
_cell.angle_alpha   90.00
_cell.angle_beta   90.00
_cell.angle_gamma   90.00
#
_symmetry.space_group_name_H-M   'P 1'
#
loop_
_entity.id
_entity.type
_entity.pdbx_description
1 polymer ?
#
loop_
_entity_poly.entity_id
_entity_poly.type
_entity_poly.pdbx_seq_one_letter_code
_entity_poly.pdbx_strand_id
1 'polypeptide(L)'
;MSKSLNLSLVSTKFIDRPIYLHFLDRELLSCLGVYEYINLQSIQRDFLLCMFIGCEPAYMSTSLVFESKFANHILFTFPELFESGHIVLAIHENSLRDFIEVKQNQYAHATERYQCYYSNQWKMIADIGPSFIHKDKDTSATLENSMVSDIADGGINLSVQRLGVLVDKNFLLSIQPFVIDAILGHEDKAITRKLFEDIYLSRNVSEHAVRAFDIKVSEHYVTSYIQEISGTIATGLSCGIEYFTYLCPTYPFHHLSVWREIYSHLGCSALLNKFSGHEIGWIRSTVEFRQFISKIRSLLKSFIKTFIDFESERPGSLEFYSALRSVLRQIIPFPMKTPEMLEDFLLILANTTKVLEPTAENIRNNSESLFLKHFKDKFVKKTPFMLKKEKKMKVFVVHGRNDKARRAVFEFLRAVGLEPIEWSKAMLLTGKATPYIGEVLDTAFNEAQTIVVLFTGDDEARLRPEFLADNEPEEIFTPQPRANVLFEAGMALGRNPNRTILIEIGTVHPFNDIAGRHILRLTNNPEKRQEFVNKLITAGCEVDTSGTDWLSAGDFDSAVI
;
A
#
# COMPACT_ATOMS: atom_id res chain seq x y z
N MET A 1 -6.04 -3.01 9.91
CA MET A 1 -6.87 -4.24 9.76
C MET A 1 -7.09 -4.51 8.28
N SER A 2 -6.36 -5.44 7.66
CA SER A 2 -6.69 -5.93 6.31
C SER A 2 -7.62 -7.14 6.44
N LYS A 3 -8.95 -6.93 6.45
CA LYS A 3 -9.91 -8.04 6.45
C LYS A 3 -10.47 -8.27 5.05
N SER A 4 -10.20 -9.50 4.57
CA SER A 4 -10.95 -10.35 3.62
C SER A 4 -11.32 -9.77 2.25
N LEU A 5 -10.51 -10.13 1.24
CA LEU A 5 -10.91 -10.10 -0.17
C LEU A 5 -11.88 -11.25 -0.48
N ASN A 6 -13.08 -10.92 -0.97
CA ASN A 6 -14.10 -11.89 -1.32
C ASN A 6 -13.95 -12.30 -2.80
N LEU A 7 -13.41 -13.50 -3.06
CA LEU A 7 -13.23 -14.06 -4.42
C LEU A 7 -14.53 -14.58 -5.06
N SER A 8 -15.63 -14.67 -4.31
CA SER A 8 -16.91 -15.10 -4.88
C SER A 8 -17.44 -14.15 -5.97
N LEU A 9 -16.83 -12.96 -6.12
CA LEU A 9 -17.17 -11.92 -7.09
C LEU A 9 -16.27 -11.90 -8.34
N VAL A 10 -15.38 -12.89 -8.56
CA VAL A 10 -14.55 -12.92 -9.78
C VAL A 10 -15.45 -13.12 -11.01
N SER A 11 -15.86 -12.01 -11.62
CA SER A 11 -16.55 -12.02 -12.91
C SER A 11 -15.60 -12.55 -13.98
N THR A 12 -15.96 -13.68 -14.59
CA THR A 12 -15.16 -14.31 -15.65
C THR A 12 -15.42 -13.73 -17.04
N LYS A 13 -16.28 -12.70 -17.14
CA LYS A 13 -16.58 -11.97 -18.37
C LYS A 13 -15.81 -10.64 -18.40
N PHE A 14 -15.00 -10.47 -19.44
CA PHE A 14 -14.17 -9.28 -19.74
C PHE A 14 -13.20 -8.90 -18.61
N ILE A 15 -12.08 -9.66 -18.55
CA ILE A 15 -10.96 -9.41 -17.62
C ILE A 15 -10.15 -8.19 -18.06
N ASP A 16 -9.99 -7.97 -19.37
CA ASP A 16 -9.33 -6.76 -19.87
C ASP A 16 -10.28 -5.58 -19.73
N ARG A 17 -9.86 -4.57 -18.98
CA ARG A 17 -10.63 -3.36 -18.71
C ARG A 17 -9.68 -2.18 -18.63
N PRO A 18 -10.12 -0.98 -19.04
CA PRO A 18 -9.32 0.22 -18.89
C PRO A 18 -9.08 0.51 -17.41
N ILE A 19 -7.86 0.95 -17.09
CA ILE A 19 -7.41 1.17 -15.70
C ILE A 19 -7.59 2.64 -15.34
N TYR A 20 -8.43 2.93 -14.35
CA TYR A 20 -8.50 4.26 -13.74
C TYR A 20 -7.29 4.46 -12.83
N LEU A 21 -6.48 5.48 -13.14
CA LEU A 21 -5.25 5.79 -12.42
C LEU A 21 -5.53 6.56 -11.12
N HIS A 22 -6.41 6.02 -10.28
CA HIS A 22 -6.87 6.61 -9.01
C HIS A 22 -5.74 7.02 -8.05
N PHE A 23 -4.59 6.34 -8.10
CA PHE A 23 -3.45 6.64 -7.25
C PHE A 23 -2.71 7.93 -7.65
N LEU A 24 -3.12 8.58 -8.75
CA LEU A 24 -2.67 9.90 -9.15
C LEU A 24 -3.60 11.02 -8.64
N ASP A 25 -4.73 10.70 -8.02
CA ASP A 25 -5.73 11.68 -7.57
C ASP A 25 -5.28 12.39 -6.29
N ARG A 26 -5.11 13.72 -6.36
CA ARG A 26 -4.69 14.53 -5.20
C ARG A 26 -5.65 14.37 -4.03
N GLU A 27 -6.95 14.54 -4.25
CA GLU A 27 -7.92 14.58 -3.16
C GLU A 27 -7.94 13.23 -2.44
N LEU A 28 -7.93 12.12 -3.20
CA LEU A 28 -7.82 10.77 -2.65
C LEU A 28 -6.57 10.61 -1.75
N LEU A 29 -5.40 11.04 -2.23
CA LEU A 29 -4.14 10.93 -1.49
C LEU A 29 -4.09 11.88 -0.27
N SER A 30 -4.69 13.06 -0.39
CA SER A 30 -4.81 14.02 0.71
C SER A 30 -5.71 13.47 1.82
N CYS A 31 -6.81 12.80 1.48
CA CYS A 31 -7.67 12.11 2.45
C CYS A 31 -6.91 11.06 3.27
N LEU A 32 -5.96 10.37 2.63
CA LEU A 32 -5.13 9.36 3.28
C LEU A 32 -3.94 9.97 4.03
N GLY A 33 -3.71 11.28 3.92
CA GLY A 33 -2.60 11.98 4.57
C GLY A 33 -1.23 11.67 3.95
N VAL A 34 -1.19 11.20 2.70
CA VAL A 34 0.03 10.68 2.06
C VAL A 34 0.49 11.51 0.85
N TYR A 35 -0.33 12.43 0.35
CA TYR A 35 -0.03 13.20 -0.86
C TYR A 35 1.32 13.95 -0.83
N GLU A 36 1.70 14.50 0.32
CA GLU A 36 2.97 15.22 0.47
C GLU A 36 4.18 14.31 0.69
N TYR A 37 3.96 13.07 1.15
CA TYR A 37 5.03 12.17 1.59
C TYR A 37 5.32 11.03 0.60
N ILE A 38 4.40 10.73 -0.32
CA ILE A 38 4.60 9.68 -1.30
C ILE A 38 5.77 10.02 -2.24
N ASN A 39 6.66 9.04 -2.40
CA ASN A 39 7.76 9.11 -3.34
C ASN A 39 7.25 9.06 -4.80
N LEU A 40 7.57 10.08 -5.58
CA LEU A 40 7.29 10.20 -7.01
C LEU A 40 7.78 8.98 -7.82
N GLN A 41 8.94 8.42 -7.49
CA GLN A 41 9.49 7.24 -8.17
C GLN A 41 8.64 5.99 -7.94
N SER A 42 8.06 5.83 -6.74
CA SER A 42 7.15 4.72 -6.47
C SER A 42 5.86 4.82 -7.29
N ILE A 43 5.32 6.04 -7.41
CA ILE A 43 4.16 6.35 -8.26
C ILE A 43 4.48 6.06 -9.74
N GLN A 44 5.62 6.55 -10.23
CA GLN A 44 6.04 6.31 -11.61
C GLN A 44 6.22 4.82 -11.89
N ARG A 45 6.81 4.05 -10.97
CA ARG A 45 6.95 2.59 -11.10
C ARG A 45 5.60 1.88 -11.18
N ASP A 46 4.65 2.26 -10.33
CA ASP A 46 3.30 1.66 -10.36
C ASP A 46 2.54 2.06 -11.65
N PHE A 47 2.68 3.30 -12.09
CA PHE A 47 2.17 3.77 -13.39
C PHE A 47 2.76 2.98 -14.57
N LEU A 48 4.07 2.85 -14.64
CA LEU A 48 4.74 2.11 -15.72
C LEU A 48 4.26 0.67 -15.73
N LEU A 49 4.17 0.03 -14.56
CA LEU A 49 3.65 -1.33 -14.48
C LEU A 49 2.19 -1.41 -14.96
N CYS A 50 1.33 -0.43 -14.70
CA CYS A 50 -0.03 -0.40 -15.28
C CYS A 50 -0.02 -0.45 -16.81
N MET A 51 1.00 0.09 -17.48
CA MET A 51 1.15 0.02 -18.94
C MET A 51 1.54 -1.38 -19.44
N PHE A 52 1.96 -2.30 -18.55
CA PHE A 52 2.44 -3.64 -18.91
C PHE A 52 1.57 -4.78 -18.36
N ILE A 53 0.33 -4.51 -17.91
CA ILE A 53 -0.56 -5.57 -17.35
C ILE A 53 -1.86 -5.79 -18.12
N GLY A 54 -2.07 -5.01 -19.19
CA GLY A 54 -3.28 -5.01 -19.99
C GLY A 54 -3.09 -4.31 -21.32
N CYS A 55 -4.00 -4.58 -22.26
CA CYS A 55 -3.98 -3.98 -23.59
C CYS A 55 -4.90 -2.76 -23.70
N GLU A 56 -5.94 -2.70 -22.86
CA GLU A 56 -6.82 -1.54 -22.77
C GLU A 56 -6.06 -0.27 -22.33
N PRO A 57 -6.49 0.91 -22.79
CA PRO A 57 -5.89 2.17 -22.37
C PRO A 57 -6.12 2.39 -20.87
N ALA A 58 -5.18 3.08 -20.23
CA ALA A 58 -5.45 3.67 -18.92
C ALA A 58 -6.19 5.00 -19.10
N TYR A 59 -6.82 5.48 -18.04
CA TYR A 59 -7.53 6.74 -18.08
C TYR A 59 -7.53 7.44 -16.72
N MET A 60 -7.78 8.74 -16.77
CA MET A 60 -7.93 9.59 -15.59
C MET A 60 -8.86 10.76 -15.89
N SER A 61 -9.36 11.46 -14.88
CA SER A 61 -10.07 12.73 -15.10
C SER A 61 -9.15 13.75 -15.74
N THR A 62 -9.67 14.60 -16.63
CA THR A 62 -8.93 15.76 -17.13
C THR A 62 -8.46 16.68 -15.99
N SER A 63 -9.20 16.78 -14.88
CA SER A 63 -8.82 17.60 -13.72
C SER A 63 -7.50 17.13 -13.06
N LEU A 64 -7.19 15.83 -13.12
CA LEU A 64 -6.02 15.28 -12.44
C LEU A 64 -4.71 15.87 -12.97
N VAL A 65 -4.58 16.08 -14.28
CA VAL A 65 -3.34 16.62 -14.88
C VAL A 65 -3.07 18.08 -14.50
N PHE A 66 -4.07 18.80 -13.98
CA PHE A 66 -3.95 20.15 -13.44
C PHE A 66 -3.73 20.15 -11.93
N GLU A 67 -4.45 19.30 -11.22
CA GLU A 67 -4.57 19.39 -9.76
C GLU A 67 -3.54 18.53 -9.00
N SER A 68 -3.02 17.49 -9.65
CA SER A 68 -2.08 16.54 -9.04
C SER A 68 -0.68 16.67 -9.62
N LYS A 69 0.31 16.89 -8.73
CA LYS A 69 1.74 16.90 -9.09
C LYS A 69 2.17 15.57 -9.73
N PHE A 70 1.53 14.47 -9.34
CA PHE A 70 1.84 13.14 -9.86
C PHE A 70 1.30 12.95 -11.29
N ALA A 71 0.03 13.28 -11.53
CA ALA A 71 -0.54 13.19 -12.87
C ALA A 71 0.15 14.15 -13.84
N ASN A 72 0.46 15.37 -13.38
CA ASN A 72 1.21 16.35 -14.16
C ASN A 72 2.62 15.85 -14.53
N HIS A 73 3.34 15.26 -13.56
CA HIS A 73 4.64 14.63 -13.82
C HIS A 73 4.54 13.51 -14.86
N ILE A 74 3.54 12.63 -14.74
CA ILE A 74 3.34 11.54 -15.71
C ILE A 74 3.06 12.08 -17.12
N LEU A 75 2.20 13.11 -17.25
CA LEU A 75 1.89 13.74 -18.53
C LEU A 75 3.13 14.29 -19.23
N PHE A 76 3.94 15.08 -18.51
CA PHE A 76 5.12 15.70 -19.12
C PHE A 76 6.33 14.75 -19.25
N THR A 77 6.36 13.64 -18.50
CA THR A 77 7.41 12.62 -18.64
C THR A 77 7.11 11.66 -19.80
N PHE A 78 5.84 11.39 -20.10
CA PHE A 78 5.42 10.44 -21.13
C PHE A 78 4.32 11.01 -22.04
N PRO A 79 4.52 12.19 -22.67
CA PRO A 79 3.48 12.85 -23.47
C PRO A 79 2.97 11.98 -24.63
N GLU A 80 3.84 11.14 -25.20
CA GLU A 80 3.52 10.27 -26.33
C GLU A 80 2.42 9.25 -26.00
N LEU A 81 2.33 8.83 -24.74
CA LEU A 81 1.29 7.88 -24.31
C LEU A 81 -0.11 8.52 -24.28
N PHE A 82 -0.17 9.84 -24.08
CA PHE A 82 -1.42 10.60 -24.13
C PHE A 82 -1.80 10.91 -25.58
N GLU A 83 -0.82 11.32 -26.40
CA GLU A 83 -1.02 11.57 -27.83
C GLU A 83 -1.50 10.30 -28.54
N SER A 84 -0.87 9.15 -28.28
CA SER A 84 -1.20 7.89 -28.95
C SER A 84 -2.41 7.15 -28.36
N GLY A 85 -3.10 7.73 -27.37
CA GLY A 85 -4.30 7.16 -26.77
C GLY A 85 -4.08 5.93 -25.88
N HIS A 86 -2.85 5.67 -25.42
CA HIS A 86 -2.61 4.66 -24.38
C HIS A 86 -3.04 5.14 -22.99
N ILE A 87 -3.10 6.46 -22.81
CA ILE A 87 -3.72 7.13 -21.67
C ILE A 87 -4.72 8.13 -22.24
N VAL A 88 -5.98 8.04 -21.81
CA VAL A 88 -7.03 8.96 -22.23
C VAL A 88 -7.51 9.82 -21.08
N LEU A 89 -7.76 11.10 -21.37
CA LEU A 89 -8.33 12.04 -20.41
C LEU A 89 -9.85 12.01 -20.53
N ALA A 90 -10.52 11.72 -19.43
CA ALA A 90 -11.98 11.75 -19.36
C ALA A 90 -12.45 13.20 -19.20
N ILE A 91 -13.28 13.66 -20.14
CA ILE A 91 -13.77 15.04 -20.24
C ILE A 91 -15.27 15.01 -20.56
N HIS A 92 -16.04 15.94 -20.00
CA HIS A 92 -17.47 16.09 -20.35
C HIS A 92 -17.68 17.16 -21.42
N GLU A 93 -16.78 18.14 -21.47
CA GLU A 93 -16.83 19.27 -22.36
C GLU A 93 -16.24 18.93 -23.73
N ASN A 94 -16.65 19.69 -24.75
CA ASN A 94 -16.25 19.46 -26.14
C ASN A 94 -14.78 19.79 -26.43
N SER A 95 -14.15 20.58 -25.56
CA SER A 95 -12.75 20.96 -25.71
C SER A 95 -12.09 21.23 -24.36
N LEU A 96 -10.75 21.16 -24.34
CA LEU A 96 -9.98 21.53 -23.15
C LEU A 96 -10.24 22.99 -22.75
N ARG A 97 -10.48 23.88 -23.71
CA ARG A 97 -10.80 25.28 -23.42
C ARG A 97 -12.14 25.40 -22.69
N ASP A 98 -13.18 24.73 -23.18
CA ASP A 98 -14.50 24.73 -22.55
C ASP A 98 -14.42 24.17 -21.12
N PHE A 99 -13.64 23.09 -20.93
CA PHE A 99 -13.36 22.52 -19.62
C PHE A 99 -12.71 23.54 -18.67
N ILE A 100 -11.74 24.32 -19.13
CA ILE A 100 -11.11 25.36 -18.31
C ILE A 100 -12.12 26.45 -17.93
N GLU A 101 -12.94 26.91 -18.88
CA GLU A 101 -13.96 27.95 -18.62
C GLU A 101 -14.98 27.46 -17.56
N VAL A 102 -15.42 26.19 -17.65
CA VAL A 102 -16.27 25.56 -16.63
C VAL A 102 -15.56 25.51 -15.28
N LYS A 103 -14.31 25.03 -15.22
CA LYS A 103 -13.55 24.90 -13.96
C LYS A 103 -13.25 26.25 -13.30
N GLN A 104 -13.02 27.30 -14.08
CA GLN A 104 -12.86 28.66 -13.56
C GLN A 104 -14.14 29.12 -12.85
N ASN A 105 -15.31 28.90 -13.46
CA ASN A 105 -16.59 29.22 -12.80
C ASN A 105 -16.79 28.40 -11.52
N GLN A 106 -16.56 27.08 -11.57
CA GLN A 106 -16.71 26.19 -10.42
C GLN A 106 -15.80 26.58 -9.24
N TYR A 107 -14.57 27.01 -9.51
CA TYR A 107 -13.57 27.33 -8.49
C TYR A 107 -13.34 28.84 -8.29
N ALA A 108 -14.24 29.70 -8.77
CA ALA A 108 -14.16 31.16 -8.59
C ALA A 108 -14.09 31.57 -7.10
N HIS A 109 -14.65 30.75 -6.22
CA HIS A 109 -14.63 30.95 -4.77
C HIS A 109 -13.33 30.48 -4.08
N ALA A 110 -12.42 29.82 -4.80
CA ALA A 110 -11.22 29.18 -4.24
C ALA A 110 -9.98 29.31 -5.17
N THR A 111 -9.82 30.47 -5.82
CA THR A 111 -8.79 30.72 -6.83
C THR A 111 -7.36 30.47 -6.34
N GLU A 112 -7.05 30.77 -5.07
CA GLU A 112 -5.73 30.53 -4.47
C GLU A 112 -5.35 29.04 -4.45
N ARG A 113 -6.31 28.13 -4.26
CA ARG A 113 -6.07 26.68 -4.26
C ARG A 113 -6.03 26.08 -5.66
N TYR A 114 -6.76 26.67 -6.59
CA TYR A 114 -6.94 26.16 -7.96
C TYR A 114 -6.35 27.09 -9.03
N GLN A 115 -5.20 27.71 -8.72
CA GLN A 115 -4.50 28.64 -9.60
C GLN A 115 -4.14 28.04 -10.96
N CYS A 116 -3.98 26.71 -11.04
CA CYS A 116 -3.66 26.00 -12.28
C CYS A 116 -4.65 26.31 -13.42
N TYR A 117 -5.96 26.45 -13.11
CA TYR A 117 -7.00 26.78 -14.09
C TYR A 117 -6.98 28.23 -14.57
N TYR A 118 -6.29 29.13 -13.85
CA TYR A 118 -6.17 30.55 -14.19
C TYR A 118 -4.83 30.89 -14.86
N SER A 119 -4.00 29.86 -15.09
CA SER A 119 -2.69 29.98 -15.73
C SER A 119 -2.74 29.57 -17.21
N ASN A 120 -1.64 29.78 -17.94
CA ASN A 120 -1.49 29.29 -19.32
C ASN A 120 -1.13 27.78 -19.40
N GLN A 121 -1.09 27.05 -18.28
CA GLN A 121 -0.73 25.63 -18.23
C GLN A 121 -1.58 24.76 -19.16
N TRP A 122 -2.87 25.08 -19.31
CA TRP A 122 -3.76 24.31 -20.19
C TRP A 122 -3.36 24.38 -21.67
N LYS A 123 -2.70 25.45 -22.12
CA LYS A 123 -2.17 25.56 -23.48
C LYS A 123 -1.03 24.58 -23.71
N MET A 124 -0.13 24.45 -22.74
CA MET A 124 0.95 23.46 -22.80
C MET A 124 0.41 22.03 -22.85
N ILE A 125 -0.69 21.77 -22.14
CA ILE A 125 -1.38 20.47 -22.18
C ILE A 125 -2.08 20.28 -23.53
N ALA A 126 -2.70 21.32 -24.09
CA ALA A 126 -3.30 21.27 -25.42
C ALA A 126 -2.25 20.99 -26.51
N ASP A 127 -1.06 21.58 -26.40
CA ASP A 127 0.05 21.41 -27.35
C ASP A 127 0.59 19.96 -27.39
N ILE A 128 0.44 19.19 -26.30
CA ILE A 128 0.74 17.75 -26.26
C ILE A 128 -0.25 16.96 -27.14
N GLY A 129 -1.47 17.46 -27.33
CA GLY A 129 -2.53 16.77 -28.07
C GLY A 129 -3.04 15.48 -27.39
N PRO A 130 -3.40 15.50 -26.09
CA PRO A 130 -3.86 14.30 -25.42
C PRO A 130 -5.15 13.74 -26.04
N SER A 131 -5.27 12.42 -26.06
CA SER A 131 -6.50 11.73 -26.43
C SER A 131 -7.56 11.89 -25.33
N PHE A 132 -8.81 12.10 -25.73
CA PHE A 132 -9.94 12.30 -24.82
C PHE A 132 -10.99 11.20 -24.95
N ILE A 133 -11.66 10.90 -23.86
CA ILE A 133 -12.89 10.10 -23.83
C ILE A 133 -14.03 10.97 -23.27
N HIS A 134 -15.10 11.11 -24.06
CA HIS A 134 -16.26 11.92 -23.69
C HIS A 134 -17.11 11.19 -22.64
N LYS A 135 -17.57 11.92 -21.62
CA LYS A 135 -18.50 11.42 -20.60
C LYS A 135 -19.91 11.88 -20.90
N ASP A 136 -20.84 10.94 -21.10
CA ASP A 136 -22.23 11.24 -21.48
C ASP A 136 -23.04 11.80 -20.30
N LYS A 137 -22.62 11.51 -19.07
CA LYS A 137 -23.26 12.00 -17.85
C LYS A 137 -22.37 13.00 -17.13
N ASP A 138 -22.97 14.09 -16.65
CA ASP A 138 -22.32 14.90 -15.63
C ASP A 138 -22.05 14.02 -14.41
N THR A 139 -20.78 13.98 -14.02
CA THR A 139 -20.33 13.17 -12.89
C THR A 139 -21.01 13.66 -11.62
N SER A 140 -21.31 14.96 -11.55
CA SER A 140 -21.85 15.65 -10.38
C SER A 140 -23.26 15.15 -10.01
N ALA A 141 -24.19 15.08 -10.96
CA ALA A 141 -25.56 14.60 -10.71
C ALA A 141 -25.63 13.08 -10.39
N THR A 142 -24.75 12.27 -10.99
CA THR A 142 -24.68 10.84 -10.68
C THR A 142 -24.06 10.61 -9.30
N LEU A 143 -23.01 11.37 -8.96
CA LEU A 143 -22.35 11.35 -7.66
C LEU A 143 -23.29 11.86 -6.55
N GLU A 144 -24.06 12.91 -6.80
CA GLU A 144 -25.02 13.47 -5.84
C GLU A 144 -26.00 12.39 -5.37
N ASN A 145 -26.70 11.75 -6.31
CA ASN A 145 -27.69 10.71 -5.99
C ASN A 145 -27.06 9.51 -5.27
N SER A 146 -25.90 9.03 -5.73
CA SER A 146 -25.25 7.87 -5.12
C SER A 146 -24.70 8.19 -3.72
N MET A 147 -24.12 9.39 -3.53
CA MET A 147 -23.59 9.82 -2.23
C MET A 147 -24.70 10.08 -1.22
N VAL A 148 -25.77 10.78 -1.61
CA VAL A 148 -26.89 11.07 -0.70
C VAL A 148 -27.50 9.77 -0.17
N SER A 149 -27.77 8.80 -1.07
CA SER A 149 -28.29 7.50 -0.67
C SER A 149 -27.35 6.75 0.27
N ASP A 150 -26.06 6.63 -0.08
CA ASP A 150 -25.09 5.87 0.74
C ASP A 150 -24.82 6.55 2.10
N ILE A 151 -24.78 7.89 2.16
CA ILE A 151 -24.61 8.62 3.41
C ILE A 151 -25.83 8.42 4.31
N ALA A 152 -27.05 8.50 3.75
CA ALA A 152 -28.30 8.25 4.48
C ALA A 152 -28.38 6.82 5.03
N ASP A 153 -27.88 5.84 4.28
CA ASP A 153 -27.85 4.42 4.69
C ASP A 153 -26.70 4.09 5.67
N GLY A 154 -25.96 5.11 6.14
CA GLY A 154 -24.90 4.95 7.13
C GLY A 154 -23.55 4.52 6.54
N GLY A 155 -23.32 4.71 5.25
CA GLY A 155 -22.07 4.37 4.54
C GLY A 155 -20.81 5.01 5.14
N ILE A 156 -20.95 6.12 5.87
CA ILE A 156 -19.85 6.76 6.62
C ILE A 156 -19.33 5.85 7.75
N ASN A 157 -20.20 5.07 8.41
CA ASN A 157 -19.78 4.13 9.44
C ASN A 157 -18.87 3.05 8.87
N LEU A 158 -19.09 2.62 7.62
CA LEU A 158 -18.21 1.67 6.94
C LEU A 158 -16.83 2.28 6.70
N SER A 159 -16.75 3.57 6.33
CA SER A 159 -15.47 4.29 6.21
C SER A 159 -14.73 4.33 7.55
N VAL A 160 -15.42 4.68 8.64
CA VAL A 160 -14.86 4.71 10.01
C VAL A 160 -14.31 3.34 10.43
N GLN A 161 -15.09 2.28 10.21
CA GLN A 161 -14.68 0.91 10.51
C GLN A 161 -13.46 0.48 9.69
N ARG A 162 -13.42 0.82 8.39
CA ARG A 162 -12.28 0.51 7.50
C ARG A 162 -11.02 1.27 7.90
N LEU A 163 -11.16 2.54 8.30
CA LEU A 163 -10.05 3.36 8.80
C LEU A 163 -9.52 2.88 10.16
N GLY A 164 -10.34 2.17 10.94
CA GLY A 164 -9.99 1.77 12.30
C GLY A 164 -9.91 2.96 13.26
N VAL A 165 -10.65 4.04 12.98
CA VAL A 165 -10.75 5.21 13.85
C VAL A 165 -11.97 5.09 14.75
N LEU A 166 -11.87 5.60 15.98
CA LEU A 166 -12.99 5.65 16.91
C LEU A 166 -13.72 6.98 16.74
N VAL A 167 -14.93 6.92 16.21
CA VAL A 167 -15.84 8.06 16.10
C VAL A 167 -17.20 7.65 16.65
N ASP A 168 -17.80 8.49 17.48
CA ASP A 168 -19.13 8.21 18.02
C ASP A 168 -20.17 8.14 16.90
N LYS A 169 -20.94 7.05 16.88
CA LYS A 169 -21.93 6.78 15.85
C LYS A 169 -23.09 7.78 15.92
N ASN A 170 -23.51 8.18 17.12
CA ASN A 170 -24.60 9.14 17.29
C ASN A 170 -24.18 10.53 16.79
N PHE A 171 -22.94 10.93 17.05
CA PHE A 171 -22.35 12.13 16.50
C PHE A 171 -22.34 12.13 14.97
N LEU A 172 -21.91 11.04 14.32
CA LEU A 172 -21.96 10.93 12.85
C LEU A 172 -23.37 11.07 12.30
N LEU A 173 -24.34 10.36 12.90
CA LEU A 173 -25.75 10.47 12.52
C LEU A 173 -26.28 11.90 12.67
N SER A 174 -25.81 12.64 13.68
CA SER A 174 -26.22 14.04 13.87
C SER A 174 -25.67 15.01 12.81
N ILE A 175 -24.58 14.64 12.12
CA ILE A 175 -23.94 15.48 11.07
C ILE A 175 -24.46 15.14 9.67
N GLN A 176 -24.83 13.88 9.42
CA GLN A 176 -25.25 13.40 8.11
C GLN A 176 -26.29 14.29 7.39
N PRO A 177 -27.36 14.79 8.05
CA PRO A 177 -28.34 15.66 7.37
C PRO A 177 -27.71 16.91 6.79
N PHE A 178 -26.77 17.54 7.50
CA PHE A 178 -26.10 18.77 7.05
C PHE A 178 -25.17 18.50 5.87
N VAL A 179 -24.50 17.35 5.86
CA VAL A 179 -23.66 16.93 4.73
C VAL A 179 -24.53 16.64 3.51
N ILE A 180 -25.67 15.97 3.70
CA ILE A 180 -26.65 15.72 2.64
C ILE A 180 -27.21 17.04 2.09
N ASP A 181 -27.61 17.98 2.96
CA ASP A 181 -28.11 19.29 2.56
C ASP A 181 -27.06 20.08 1.78
N ALA A 182 -25.79 20.01 2.17
CA ALA A 182 -24.69 20.63 1.42
C ALA A 182 -24.46 20.00 0.06
N ILE A 183 -24.63 18.68 -0.05
CA ILE A 183 -24.57 17.96 -1.33
C ILE A 183 -25.75 18.39 -2.21
N LEU A 184 -26.99 18.35 -1.72
CA LEU A 184 -28.18 18.73 -2.51
C LEU A 184 -28.20 20.22 -2.89
N GLY A 185 -27.63 21.09 -2.04
CA GLY A 185 -27.52 22.53 -2.25
C GLY A 185 -26.23 22.97 -2.96
N HIS A 186 -25.50 22.05 -3.59
CA HIS A 186 -24.19 22.36 -4.17
C HIS A 186 -24.26 23.24 -5.42
N GLU A 187 -25.41 23.29 -6.10
CA GLU A 187 -25.61 24.00 -7.38
C GLU A 187 -24.49 23.64 -8.38
N ASP A 188 -23.74 24.62 -8.89
CA ASP A 188 -22.63 24.39 -9.82
C ASP A 188 -21.28 24.12 -9.10
N LYS A 189 -21.24 24.08 -7.76
CA LYS A 189 -19.99 23.87 -7.01
C LYS A 189 -19.57 22.40 -7.04
N ALA A 190 -18.27 22.16 -7.14
CA ALA A 190 -17.73 20.80 -7.07
C ALA A 190 -17.89 20.19 -5.66
N ILE A 191 -18.42 18.97 -5.58
CA ILE A 191 -18.49 18.18 -4.34
C ILE A 191 -17.07 17.77 -3.95
N THR A 192 -16.44 18.55 -3.08
CA THR A 192 -15.07 18.36 -2.56
C THR A 192 -15.06 18.66 -1.07
N ARG A 193 -13.94 18.39 -0.37
CA ARG A 193 -13.79 18.75 1.06
C ARG A 193 -14.20 20.20 1.36
N LYS A 194 -13.93 21.13 0.44
CA LYS A 194 -14.23 22.57 0.62
C LYS A 194 -15.73 22.84 0.77
N LEU A 195 -16.59 22.03 0.15
CA LEU A 195 -18.05 22.15 0.26
C LEU A 195 -18.53 21.98 1.70
N PHE A 196 -17.80 21.20 2.50
CA PHE A 196 -18.19 20.82 3.86
C PHE A 196 -17.43 21.57 4.96
N GLU A 197 -16.46 22.42 4.61
CA GLU A 197 -15.54 23.00 5.58
C GLU A 197 -16.24 23.86 6.64
N ASP A 198 -17.21 24.69 6.22
CA ASP A 198 -18.00 25.52 7.15
C ASP A 198 -18.87 24.67 8.10
N ILE A 199 -19.37 23.52 7.61
CA ILE A 199 -20.13 22.56 8.43
C ILE A 199 -19.20 21.90 9.44
N TYR A 200 -18.01 21.49 9.01
CA TYR A 200 -17.02 20.86 9.88
C TYR A 200 -16.56 21.80 10.99
N LEU A 201 -16.30 23.08 10.65
CA LEU A 201 -15.90 24.10 11.61
C LEU A 201 -17.02 24.46 12.58
N SER A 202 -18.21 24.78 12.08
CA SER A 202 -19.35 25.19 12.92
C SER A 202 -19.83 24.11 13.89
N ARG A 203 -19.61 22.83 13.56
CA ARG A 203 -20.02 21.68 14.38
C ARG A 203 -18.89 21.00 15.12
N ASN A 204 -17.67 21.57 15.11
CA ASN A 204 -16.48 20.99 15.75
C ASN A 204 -16.27 19.52 15.38
N VAL A 205 -16.39 19.20 14.08
CA VAL A 205 -16.21 17.84 13.58
C VAL A 205 -14.75 17.43 13.72
N SER A 206 -14.49 16.31 14.40
CA SER A 206 -13.13 15.83 14.63
C SER A 206 -12.42 15.49 13.32
N GLU A 207 -11.09 15.61 13.28
CA GLU A 207 -10.30 15.33 12.07
C GLU A 207 -10.50 13.88 11.57
N HIS A 208 -10.67 12.92 12.49
CA HIS A 208 -10.99 11.53 12.14
C HIS A 208 -12.36 11.38 11.46
N ALA A 209 -13.37 12.14 11.90
CA ALA A 209 -14.68 12.14 11.26
C ALA A 209 -14.63 12.83 9.90
N VAL A 210 -13.98 14.00 9.79
CA VAL A 210 -13.72 14.70 8.52
C VAL A 210 -13.07 13.74 7.51
N ARG A 211 -12.02 13.02 7.93
CA ARG A 211 -11.33 12.06 7.08
C ARG A 211 -12.24 10.93 6.58
N ALA A 212 -13.16 10.45 7.42
CA ALA A 212 -14.12 9.42 7.03
C ALA A 212 -15.12 9.91 5.96
N PHE A 213 -15.55 11.17 6.04
CA PHE A 213 -16.36 11.81 5.00
C PHE A 213 -15.57 12.03 3.72
N ASP A 214 -14.37 12.61 3.79
CA ASP A 214 -13.55 12.90 2.60
C ASP A 214 -13.20 11.61 1.81
N ILE A 215 -12.91 10.52 2.53
CA ILE A 215 -12.71 9.20 1.93
C ILE A 215 -13.97 8.67 1.26
N LYS A 216 -15.14 8.89 1.87
CA LYS A 216 -16.41 8.46 1.29
C LYS A 216 -16.69 9.19 -0.02
N VAL A 217 -16.43 10.49 -0.08
CA VAL A 217 -16.52 11.27 -1.32
C VAL A 217 -15.59 10.67 -2.37
N SER A 218 -14.33 10.41 -2.02
CA SER A 218 -13.34 9.78 -2.93
C SER A 218 -13.78 8.39 -3.42
N GLU A 219 -14.40 7.58 -2.57
CA GLU A 219 -14.95 6.25 -2.93
C GLU A 219 -16.00 6.35 -4.03
N HIS A 220 -16.95 7.30 -3.91
CA HIS A 220 -17.97 7.55 -4.92
C HIS A 220 -17.38 8.09 -6.23
N TYR A 221 -16.39 9.01 -6.15
CA TYR A 221 -15.67 9.49 -7.33
C TYR A 221 -15.02 8.34 -8.11
N VAL A 222 -14.20 7.53 -7.44
CA VAL A 222 -13.52 6.39 -8.08
C VAL A 222 -14.54 5.42 -8.67
N THR A 223 -15.62 5.13 -7.93
CA THR A 223 -16.69 4.23 -8.38
C THR A 223 -17.39 4.75 -9.63
N SER A 224 -17.68 6.05 -9.70
CA SER A 224 -18.31 6.66 -10.88
C SER A 224 -17.46 6.49 -12.14
N TYR A 225 -16.14 6.71 -12.06
CA TYR A 225 -15.24 6.51 -13.19
C TYR A 225 -15.16 5.05 -13.62
N ILE A 226 -15.08 4.12 -12.67
CA ILE A 226 -15.09 2.67 -12.95
C ILE A 226 -16.39 2.27 -13.67
N GLN A 227 -17.54 2.78 -13.22
CA GLN A 227 -18.84 2.41 -13.79
C GLN A 227 -19.06 3.01 -15.18
N GLU A 228 -18.68 4.27 -15.39
CA GLU A 228 -18.91 5.01 -16.63
C GLU A 228 -18.36 4.28 -17.86
N ILE A 229 -17.13 3.76 -17.76
CA ILE A 229 -16.47 3.10 -18.89
C ILE A 229 -16.21 1.61 -18.66
N SER A 230 -16.92 1.00 -17.70
CA SER A 230 -16.73 -0.40 -17.30
C SER A 230 -15.25 -0.73 -17.00
N GLY A 231 -14.56 0.20 -16.35
CA GLY A 231 -13.14 0.12 -16.05
C GLY A 231 -12.81 -0.73 -14.82
N THR A 232 -11.60 -0.50 -14.30
CA THR A 232 -11.07 -1.10 -13.07
C THR A 232 -10.04 -0.17 -12.43
N ILE A 233 -9.45 -0.59 -11.31
CA ILE A 233 -8.30 0.07 -10.68
C ILE A 233 -7.16 -0.93 -10.45
N ALA A 234 -5.93 -0.42 -10.44
CA ALA A 234 -4.77 -1.17 -9.99
C ALA A 234 -4.80 -1.36 -8.46
N THR A 235 -4.26 -2.47 -7.97
CA THR A 235 -4.11 -2.76 -6.53
C THR A 235 -2.70 -3.31 -6.25
N GLY A 236 -2.25 -3.44 -5.00
CA GLY A 236 -0.88 -3.91 -4.72
C GLY A 236 0.18 -2.86 -5.09
N LEU A 237 -0.18 -1.60 -4.86
CA LEU A 237 0.60 -0.44 -5.26
C LEU A 237 1.83 -0.32 -4.36
N SER A 238 3.01 -0.22 -4.95
CA SER A 238 4.26 -0.10 -4.20
C SER A 238 4.45 1.26 -3.53
N CYS A 239 3.65 2.27 -3.92
CA CYS A 239 3.52 3.54 -3.20
C CYS A 239 2.70 3.44 -1.90
N GLY A 240 2.15 2.26 -1.56
CA GLY A 240 1.52 2.00 -0.26
C GLY A 240 0.04 2.38 -0.16
N ILE A 241 -0.60 2.73 -1.28
CA ILE A 241 -2.03 3.06 -1.33
C ILE A 241 -2.84 1.76 -1.46
N GLU A 242 -3.40 1.29 -0.35
CA GLU A 242 -4.17 0.03 -0.32
C GLU A 242 -5.63 0.20 0.11
N TYR A 243 -6.05 1.42 0.47
CA TYR A 243 -7.39 1.66 1.05
C TYR A 243 -8.52 1.27 0.08
N PHE A 244 -8.42 1.65 -1.19
CA PHE A 244 -9.49 1.47 -2.19
C PHE A 244 -9.47 0.12 -2.90
N THR A 245 -8.66 -0.84 -2.46
CA THR A 245 -8.50 -2.14 -3.14
C THR A 245 -9.80 -2.93 -3.32
N TYR A 246 -10.76 -2.75 -2.40
CA TYR A 246 -12.09 -3.37 -2.47
C TYR A 246 -12.93 -2.89 -3.66
N LEU A 247 -12.56 -1.78 -4.30
CA LEU A 247 -13.20 -1.26 -5.51
C LEU A 247 -12.71 -1.93 -6.80
N CYS A 248 -11.71 -2.83 -6.75
CA CYS A 248 -11.18 -3.50 -7.94
C CYS A 248 -12.08 -4.68 -8.38
N PRO A 249 -12.90 -4.55 -9.45
CA PRO A 249 -13.79 -5.63 -9.89
C PRO A 249 -13.06 -6.83 -10.52
N THR A 250 -11.79 -6.64 -10.90
CA THR A 250 -10.99 -7.60 -11.66
C THR A 250 -9.84 -8.18 -10.85
N TYR A 251 -9.92 -8.18 -9.52
CA TYR A 251 -8.90 -8.82 -8.69
C TYR A 251 -8.78 -10.32 -9.04
N PRO A 252 -7.56 -10.90 -9.09
CA PRO A 252 -6.23 -10.30 -8.94
C PRO A 252 -5.59 -9.89 -10.29
N PHE A 253 -6.33 -9.88 -11.40
CA PHE A 253 -5.79 -9.59 -12.73
C PHE A 253 -5.19 -8.19 -12.89
N HIS A 254 -5.61 -7.23 -12.05
CA HIS A 254 -5.01 -5.89 -11.96
C HIS A 254 -4.27 -5.64 -10.64
N HIS A 255 -3.86 -6.72 -9.95
CA HIS A 255 -3.03 -6.63 -8.75
C HIS A 255 -1.55 -6.56 -9.14
N LEU A 256 -0.94 -5.39 -9.01
CA LEU A 256 0.42 -5.10 -9.47
C LEU A 256 1.46 -6.02 -8.83
N SER A 257 1.29 -6.44 -7.58
CA SER A 257 2.23 -7.38 -6.93
C SER A 257 2.29 -8.73 -7.64
N VAL A 258 1.19 -9.21 -8.24
CA VAL A 258 1.18 -10.43 -9.06
C VAL A 258 2.03 -10.24 -10.31
N TRP A 259 1.86 -9.12 -11.00
CA TRP A 259 2.61 -8.82 -12.22
C TRP A 259 4.07 -8.50 -11.97
N ARG A 260 4.39 -7.85 -10.86
CA ARG A 260 5.76 -7.60 -10.41
C ARG A 260 6.49 -8.93 -10.18
N GLU A 261 5.81 -9.93 -9.63
CA GLU A 261 6.35 -11.28 -9.48
C GLU A 261 6.61 -11.95 -10.84
N ILE A 262 5.66 -11.85 -11.77
CA ILE A 262 5.79 -12.41 -13.13
C ILE A 262 6.98 -11.77 -13.85
N TYR A 263 7.05 -10.44 -13.90
CA TYR A 263 8.15 -9.74 -14.56
C TYR A 263 9.49 -9.92 -13.85
N SER A 264 9.50 -10.08 -12.53
CA SER A 264 10.70 -10.43 -11.77
C SER A 264 11.21 -11.82 -12.13
N HIS A 265 10.31 -12.81 -12.26
CA HIS A 265 10.65 -14.16 -12.67
C HIS A 265 11.19 -14.19 -14.12
N LEU A 266 10.68 -13.31 -14.98
CA LEU A 266 11.17 -13.10 -16.35
C LEU A 266 12.43 -12.22 -16.44
N GLY A 267 12.97 -11.74 -15.32
CA GLY A 267 14.15 -10.86 -15.29
C GLY A 267 13.90 -9.46 -15.90
N CYS A 268 12.66 -9.10 -16.22
CA CYS A 268 12.31 -7.89 -16.95
C CYS A 268 12.14 -6.64 -16.05
N SER A 269 12.06 -6.80 -14.73
CA SER A 269 11.71 -5.72 -13.78
C SER A 269 12.56 -4.44 -13.93
N ALA A 270 13.87 -4.58 -14.17
CA ALA A 270 14.75 -3.42 -14.31
C ALA A 270 14.50 -2.65 -15.61
N LEU A 271 14.15 -3.36 -16.68
CA LEU A 271 13.99 -2.80 -18.02
C LEU A 271 12.67 -2.03 -18.16
N LEU A 272 11.60 -2.46 -17.48
CA LEU A 272 10.31 -1.75 -17.49
C LEU A 272 10.41 -0.28 -17.07
N ASN A 273 11.39 0.06 -16.21
CA ASN A 273 11.60 1.43 -15.74
C ASN A 273 12.46 2.30 -16.69
N LYS A 274 12.99 1.72 -17.77
CA LYS A 274 13.89 2.40 -18.71
C LYS A 274 13.21 2.82 -20.02
N PHE A 275 12.06 2.22 -20.34
CA PHE A 275 11.38 2.51 -21.60
C PHE A 275 10.82 3.94 -21.63
N SER A 276 11.02 4.61 -22.76
CA SER A 276 10.39 5.89 -23.12
C SER A 276 8.90 5.72 -23.44
N GLY A 277 8.16 6.83 -23.52
CA GLY A 277 6.74 6.82 -23.92
C GLY A 277 6.52 6.18 -25.29
N HIS A 278 7.37 6.50 -26.27
CA HIS A 278 7.36 5.87 -27.59
C HIS A 278 7.55 4.35 -27.55
N GLU A 279 8.55 3.86 -26.80
CA GLU A 279 8.82 2.43 -26.67
C GLU A 279 7.66 1.70 -25.99
N ILE A 280 7.10 2.27 -24.92
CA ILE A 280 5.94 1.69 -24.22
C ILE A 280 4.76 1.56 -25.18
N GLY A 281 4.44 2.62 -25.92
CA GLY A 281 3.34 2.59 -26.87
C GLY A 281 3.55 1.59 -28.00
N TRP A 282 4.77 1.55 -28.55
CA TRP A 282 5.13 0.59 -29.57
C TRP A 282 5.06 -0.86 -29.05
N ILE A 283 5.61 -1.16 -27.87
CA ILE A 283 5.51 -2.48 -27.24
C ILE A 283 4.05 -2.91 -27.12
N ARG A 284 3.18 -2.05 -26.60
CA ARG A 284 1.74 -2.31 -26.44
C ARG A 284 1.05 -2.59 -27.79
N SER A 285 1.59 -2.04 -28.87
CA SER A 285 1.11 -2.26 -30.25
C SER A 285 1.58 -3.58 -30.88
N THR A 286 2.55 -4.28 -30.30
CA THR A 286 3.10 -5.53 -30.85
C THR A 286 2.18 -6.74 -30.64
N VAL A 287 2.32 -7.74 -31.50
CA VAL A 287 1.57 -9.01 -31.38
C VAL A 287 2.10 -9.81 -30.19
N GLU A 288 3.41 -9.79 -29.98
CA GLU A 288 4.13 -10.48 -28.90
C GLU A 288 3.60 -10.06 -27.52
N PHE A 289 3.47 -8.75 -27.28
CA PHE A 289 2.94 -8.24 -26.02
C PHE A 289 1.48 -8.65 -25.81
N ARG A 290 0.61 -8.46 -26.81
CA ARG A 290 -0.81 -8.81 -26.69
C ARG A 290 -1.03 -10.30 -26.44
N GLN A 291 -0.30 -11.16 -27.14
CA GLN A 291 -0.35 -12.61 -26.92
C GLN A 291 0.16 -12.98 -25.53
N PHE A 292 1.27 -12.37 -25.08
CA PHE A 292 1.81 -12.58 -23.75
C PHE A 292 0.80 -12.23 -22.65
N ILE A 293 0.21 -11.03 -22.68
CA ILE A 293 -0.80 -10.60 -21.71
C ILE A 293 -1.99 -11.57 -21.68
N SER A 294 -2.48 -11.97 -22.85
CA SER A 294 -3.58 -12.92 -22.98
C SER A 294 -3.26 -14.29 -22.36
N LYS A 295 -2.08 -14.86 -22.67
CA LYS A 295 -1.68 -16.17 -22.13
C LYS A 295 -1.42 -16.11 -20.63
N ILE A 296 -0.81 -15.05 -20.11
CA ILE A 296 -0.62 -14.86 -18.66
C ILE A 296 -1.97 -14.76 -17.94
N ARG A 297 -2.92 -13.99 -18.46
CA ARG A 297 -4.26 -13.90 -17.87
C ARG A 297 -4.99 -15.24 -17.91
N SER A 298 -4.84 -16.02 -18.98
CA SER A 298 -5.36 -17.39 -19.06
C SER A 298 -4.73 -18.30 -18.00
N LEU A 299 -3.41 -18.22 -17.81
CA LEU A 299 -2.71 -18.95 -16.75
C LEU A 299 -3.22 -18.56 -15.37
N LEU A 300 -3.32 -17.27 -15.08
CA LEU A 300 -3.84 -16.75 -13.81
C LEU A 300 -5.28 -17.22 -13.57
N LYS A 301 -6.14 -17.18 -14.59
CA LYS A 301 -7.52 -17.68 -14.49
C LYS A 301 -7.57 -19.16 -14.12
N SER A 302 -6.76 -20.00 -14.77
CA SER A 302 -6.65 -21.42 -14.44
C SER A 302 -6.10 -21.64 -13.03
N PHE A 303 -5.05 -20.90 -12.67
CA PHE A 303 -4.43 -20.97 -11.34
C PHE A 303 -5.41 -20.60 -10.23
N ILE A 304 -6.11 -19.48 -10.36
CA ILE A 304 -7.08 -19.00 -9.37
C ILE A 304 -8.22 -20.00 -9.21
N LYS A 305 -8.75 -20.54 -10.31
CA LYS A 305 -9.81 -21.56 -10.26
C LYS A 305 -9.36 -22.76 -9.42
N THR A 306 -8.18 -23.32 -9.72
CA THR A 306 -7.64 -24.46 -8.96
C THR A 306 -7.29 -24.10 -7.51
N PHE A 307 -6.82 -22.87 -7.26
CA PHE A 307 -6.48 -22.40 -5.93
C PHE A 307 -7.72 -22.23 -5.05
N ILE A 308 -8.82 -21.67 -5.59
CA ILE A 308 -10.12 -21.55 -4.90
C ILE A 308 -10.72 -22.91 -4.60
N ASP A 309 -10.64 -23.85 -5.56
CA ASP A 309 -11.12 -25.22 -5.36
C ASP A 309 -10.36 -25.95 -4.22
N PHE A 310 -9.17 -25.43 -3.82
CA PHE A 310 -8.31 -26.01 -2.80
C PHE A 310 -8.34 -25.28 -1.45
N GLU A 311 -8.39 -23.94 -1.43
CA GLU A 311 -8.52 -23.13 -0.22
C GLU A 311 -9.91 -22.51 -0.13
N SER A 312 -10.70 -22.93 0.86
CA SER A 312 -12.07 -22.43 1.06
C SER A 312 -12.15 -20.94 1.35
N GLU A 313 -11.07 -20.26 1.77
CA GLU A 313 -11.03 -18.81 1.91
C GLU A 313 -9.57 -18.26 1.86
N ARG A 314 -9.35 -17.19 1.05
CA ARG A 314 -8.29 -16.14 1.13
C ARG A 314 -7.08 -16.19 0.14
N PRO A 315 -7.16 -15.53 -1.02
CA PRO A 315 -6.04 -15.38 -1.98
C PRO A 315 -5.18 -14.11 -1.83
N GLY A 316 -5.15 -13.49 -0.65
CA GLY A 316 -4.27 -12.34 -0.37
C GLY A 316 -3.01 -12.73 0.41
N SER A 317 -2.79 -14.03 0.55
CA SER A 317 -1.90 -14.63 1.54
C SER A 317 -0.51 -14.91 0.96
N LEU A 318 0.51 -15.03 1.81
CA LEU A 318 1.88 -15.40 1.40
C LEU A 318 1.90 -16.73 0.62
N GLU A 319 0.93 -17.59 0.93
CA GLU A 319 0.65 -18.87 0.31
C GLU A 319 0.29 -18.71 -1.17
N PHE A 320 -0.55 -17.73 -1.54
CA PHE A 320 -0.89 -17.45 -2.94
C PHE A 320 0.37 -17.10 -3.76
N TYR A 321 1.20 -16.19 -3.27
CA TYR A 321 2.42 -15.78 -3.97
C TYR A 321 3.46 -16.89 -4.05
N SER A 322 3.62 -17.68 -2.97
CA SER A 322 4.51 -18.84 -2.95
C SER A 322 4.07 -19.90 -3.97
N ALA A 323 2.76 -20.18 -4.01
CA ALA A 323 2.16 -21.08 -4.97
C ALA A 323 2.35 -20.58 -6.41
N LEU A 324 2.04 -19.30 -6.68
CA LEU A 324 2.25 -18.69 -7.99
C LEU A 324 3.70 -18.78 -8.43
N ARG A 325 4.67 -18.42 -7.56
CA ARG A 325 6.11 -18.58 -7.83
C ARG A 325 6.48 -20.01 -8.19
N SER A 326 5.96 -20.99 -7.46
CA SER A 326 6.22 -22.41 -7.75
C SER A 326 5.69 -22.79 -9.13
N VAL A 327 4.52 -22.29 -9.52
CA VAL A 327 3.94 -22.54 -10.85
C VAL A 327 4.76 -21.87 -11.94
N LEU A 328 5.11 -20.59 -11.76
CA LEU A 328 5.94 -19.85 -12.72
C LEU A 328 7.30 -20.53 -12.94
N ARG A 329 7.97 -21.02 -11.89
CA ARG A 329 9.25 -21.75 -12.01
C ARG A 329 9.16 -23.07 -12.78
N GLN A 330 8.01 -23.74 -12.74
CA GLN A 330 7.82 -25.01 -13.43
C GLN A 330 7.49 -24.81 -14.91
N ILE A 331 6.71 -23.78 -15.20
CA ILE A 331 6.19 -23.53 -16.54
C ILE A 331 7.18 -22.66 -17.33
N ILE A 332 7.74 -21.62 -16.70
CA ILE A 332 8.59 -20.64 -17.34
C ILE A 332 10.02 -20.86 -16.83
N PRO A 333 10.93 -21.45 -17.63
CA PRO A 333 12.33 -21.55 -17.23
C PRO A 333 12.92 -20.15 -17.01
N PHE A 334 13.74 -19.99 -15.97
CA PHE A 334 14.36 -18.70 -15.65
C PHE A 334 15.18 -18.22 -16.85
N PRO A 335 15.12 -16.92 -17.21
CA PRO A 335 15.89 -16.41 -18.34
C PRO A 335 17.39 -16.68 -18.12
N MET A 336 18.08 -17.16 -19.16
CA MET A 336 19.53 -17.43 -19.10
C MET A 336 20.35 -16.13 -18.95
N LYS A 337 19.78 -14.97 -19.31
CA LYS A 337 20.40 -13.63 -19.16
C LYS A 337 19.32 -12.58 -18.87
N THR A 338 19.64 -11.58 -18.05
CA THR A 338 18.79 -10.40 -17.85
C THR A 338 18.68 -9.60 -19.15
N PRO A 339 17.48 -9.23 -19.62
CA PRO A 339 17.32 -8.42 -20.82
C PRO A 339 17.92 -7.02 -20.61
N GLU A 340 18.67 -6.54 -21.60
CA GLU A 340 19.31 -5.22 -21.56
C GLU A 340 18.65 -4.25 -22.54
N MET A 341 18.05 -4.75 -23.63
CA MET A 341 17.43 -3.94 -24.68
C MET A 341 15.98 -4.33 -24.99
N LEU A 342 15.30 -3.47 -25.77
CA LEU A 342 13.91 -3.64 -26.23
C LEU A 342 13.68 -4.98 -26.94
N GLU A 343 14.61 -5.40 -27.80
CA GLU A 343 14.52 -6.64 -28.57
C GLU A 343 14.58 -7.88 -27.66
N ASP A 344 15.43 -7.84 -26.62
CA ASP A 344 15.51 -8.91 -25.62
C ASP A 344 14.17 -9.06 -24.89
N PHE A 345 13.54 -7.94 -24.54
CA PHE A 345 12.24 -7.93 -23.88
C PHE A 345 11.17 -8.61 -24.73
N LEU A 346 11.02 -8.21 -25.99
CA LEU A 346 10.04 -8.82 -26.90
C LEU A 346 10.33 -10.31 -27.14
N LEU A 347 11.60 -10.69 -27.28
CA LEU A 347 11.99 -12.08 -27.44
C LEU A 347 11.60 -12.91 -26.21
N ILE A 348 11.79 -12.38 -25.00
CA ILE A 348 11.35 -13.03 -23.75
C ILE A 348 9.82 -13.18 -23.73
N LEU A 349 9.05 -12.15 -24.09
CA LEU A 349 7.60 -12.22 -24.14
C LEU A 349 7.13 -13.30 -25.15
N ALA A 350 7.71 -13.31 -26.34
CA ALA A 350 7.39 -14.28 -27.40
C ALA A 350 7.73 -15.72 -26.99
N ASN A 351 8.92 -15.94 -26.42
CA ASN A 351 9.33 -17.26 -25.95
C ASN A 351 8.45 -17.74 -24.79
N THR A 352 8.12 -16.85 -23.85
CA THR A 352 7.21 -17.18 -22.74
C THR A 352 5.83 -17.56 -23.26
N THR A 353 5.31 -16.82 -24.24
CA THR A 353 4.03 -17.11 -24.89
C THR A 353 4.03 -18.52 -25.53
N LYS A 354 5.08 -18.86 -26.29
CA LYS A 354 5.26 -20.19 -26.90
C LYS A 354 5.29 -21.32 -25.86
N VAL A 355 5.94 -21.09 -24.72
CA VAL A 355 5.99 -22.08 -23.63
C VAL A 355 4.63 -22.24 -22.95
N LEU A 356 3.88 -21.16 -22.78
CA LEU A 356 2.56 -21.19 -22.16
C LEU A 356 1.50 -21.87 -23.04
N GLU A 357 1.70 -21.92 -24.36
CA GLU A 357 0.71 -22.38 -25.33
C GLU A 357 0.34 -23.88 -25.18
N PRO A 358 1.29 -24.84 -25.12
CA PRO A 358 0.98 -26.25 -24.84
C PRO A 358 0.56 -26.50 -23.38
N THR A 359 1.04 -25.68 -22.45
CA THR A 359 0.80 -25.87 -21.01
C THR A 359 -0.61 -25.47 -20.60
N ALA A 360 -1.17 -24.40 -21.17
CA ALA A 360 -2.54 -24.00 -20.92
C ALA A 360 -3.55 -25.07 -21.40
N GLU A 361 -3.25 -25.72 -22.52
CA GLU A 361 -4.08 -26.78 -23.11
C GLU A 361 -4.00 -28.07 -22.30
N ASN A 362 -2.81 -28.45 -21.82
CA ASN A 362 -2.62 -29.56 -20.89
C ASN A 362 -3.28 -29.34 -19.51
N ILE A 363 -3.25 -28.11 -18.97
CA ILE A 363 -3.94 -27.76 -17.72
C ILE A 363 -5.46 -27.80 -17.91
N ARG A 364 -5.97 -27.38 -19.07
CA ARG A 364 -7.40 -27.33 -19.38
C ARG A 364 -8.02 -28.70 -19.64
N ASN A 365 -7.28 -29.60 -20.31
CA ASN A 365 -7.80 -30.90 -20.76
C ASN A 365 -7.63 -32.02 -19.72
N ASN A 366 -6.69 -31.90 -18.81
CA ASN A 366 -6.55 -32.82 -17.70
C ASN A 366 -7.08 -32.13 -16.43
N SER A 367 -8.38 -32.26 -16.17
CA SER A 367 -9.02 -31.84 -14.90
C SER A 367 -8.46 -32.57 -13.67
N GLU A 368 -7.58 -33.56 -13.88
CA GLU A 368 -6.73 -34.20 -12.86
C GLU A 368 -5.24 -34.21 -13.27
N SER A 369 -4.77 -33.18 -13.97
CA SER A 369 -3.41 -33.17 -14.52
C SER A 369 -2.36 -33.26 -13.44
N LEU A 370 -1.16 -33.68 -13.86
CA LEU A 370 0.10 -33.61 -13.13
C LEU A 370 0.23 -32.35 -12.24
N PHE A 371 -0.36 -31.21 -12.65
CA PHE A 371 -0.47 -30.00 -11.84
C PHE A 371 -1.20 -30.23 -10.50
N LEU A 372 -2.43 -30.77 -10.52
CA LEU A 372 -3.23 -31.13 -9.33
C LEU A 372 -2.60 -32.30 -8.57
N LYS A 373 -2.01 -33.27 -9.26
CA LYS A 373 -1.35 -34.42 -8.61
C LYS A 373 -0.05 -34.02 -7.92
N HIS A 374 0.72 -33.08 -8.48
CA HIS A 374 1.93 -32.52 -7.88
C HIS A 374 1.60 -31.41 -6.86
N PHE A 375 0.53 -30.62 -7.04
CA PHE A 375 -0.03 -29.75 -6.01
C PHE A 375 -0.49 -30.58 -4.82
N LYS A 376 -1.30 -31.62 -5.05
CA LYS A 376 -1.70 -32.61 -4.04
C LYS A 376 -0.47 -33.30 -3.47
N ASP A 377 0.47 -33.86 -4.22
CA ASP A 377 1.62 -34.55 -3.62
C ASP A 377 2.54 -33.60 -2.84
N LYS A 378 2.70 -32.34 -3.24
CA LYS A 378 3.56 -31.37 -2.55
C LYS A 378 2.87 -30.68 -1.36
N PHE A 379 1.53 -30.55 -1.37
CA PHE A 379 0.74 -30.05 -0.24
C PHE A 379 0.22 -31.16 0.68
N VAL A 380 -0.20 -32.32 0.17
CA VAL A 380 -0.58 -33.52 0.95
C VAL A 380 0.66 -34.18 1.57
N LYS A 381 1.83 -34.24 0.92
CA LYS A 381 3.08 -34.68 1.60
C LYS A 381 3.72 -33.57 2.43
N LYS A 382 3.24 -32.32 2.32
CA LYS A 382 3.46 -31.27 3.32
C LYS A 382 2.17 -30.97 4.10
N THR A 383 1.37 -31.97 4.45
CA THR A 383 0.48 -31.79 5.60
C THR A 383 0.38 -33.11 6.39
N PRO A 384 0.96 -33.20 7.59
CA PRO A 384 0.56 -32.38 8.73
C PRO A 384 1.44 -31.14 8.83
N PHE A 385 0.99 -30.07 8.19
CA PHE A 385 1.39 -28.73 8.47
C PHE A 385 0.60 -28.46 9.74
N MET A 386 1.19 -28.84 10.86
CA MET A 386 1.07 -28.10 12.09
C MET A 386 0.92 -26.64 11.67
N LEU A 387 -0.26 -26.07 11.91
CA LEU A 387 -0.63 -24.68 11.67
C LEU A 387 0.62 -23.80 11.74
N LYS A 388 0.88 -22.99 10.71
CA LYS A 388 2.04 -22.09 10.57
C LYS A 388 2.27 -21.28 11.85
N LYS A 389 3.02 -21.86 12.77
CA LYS A 389 3.39 -21.32 14.09
C LYS A 389 4.67 -20.48 13.96
N GLU A 390 5.50 -20.75 12.95
CA GLU A 390 6.86 -20.21 12.83
C GLU A 390 6.96 -18.68 12.75
N LYS A 391 6.03 -17.96 12.09
CA LYS A 391 6.16 -16.50 11.99
C LYS A 391 5.78 -15.79 13.28
N LYS A 392 4.71 -16.23 13.95
CA LYS A 392 4.19 -15.62 15.18
C LYS A 392 5.17 -15.64 16.36
N MET A 393 6.13 -16.58 16.35
CA MET A 393 7.13 -16.66 17.40
C MET A 393 8.30 -15.69 17.18
N LYS A 394 8.62 -15.29 15.94
CA LYS A 394 9.84 -14.51 15.67
C LYS A 394 9.72 -13.05 16.11
N VAL A 395 10.72 -12.54 16.84
CA VAL A 395 10.79 -11.15 17.29
C VAL A 395 12.14 -10.55 16.89
N PHE A 396 12.17 -9.39 16.25
CA PHE A 396 13.44 -8.68 16.04
C PHE A 396 13.63 -7.64 17.14
N VAL A 397 14.81 -7.59 17.74
CA VAL A 397 15.10 -6.68 18.86
C VAL A 397 16.16 -5.68 18.41
N VAL A 398 15.77 -4.41 18.32
CA VAL A 398 16.67 -3.27 18.14
C VAL A 398 17.16 -2.85 19.50
N HIS A 399 18.48 -2.82 19.70
CA HIS A 399 19.10 -2.48 20.98
C HIS A 399 20.46 -1.84 20.76
N GLY A 400 20.93 -1.07 21.74
CA GLY A 400 22.26 -0.51 21.72
C GLY A 400 23.30 -1.42 22.38
N ARG A 401 24.23 -0.85 23.14
CA ARG A 401 25.37 -1.54 23.77
C ARG A 401 25.12 -2.04 25.18
N ASN A 402 23.98 -1.74 25.80
CA ASN A 402 23.60 -2.33 27.07
C ASN A 402 23.25 -3.82 26.92
N ASP A 403 24.27 -4.67 27.04
CA ASP A 403 24.13 -6.12 26.88
C ASP A 403 23.28 -6.76 27.98
N LYS A 404 23.22 -6.16 29.17
CA LYS A 404 22.33 -6.64 30.24
C LYS A 404 20.86 -6.50 29.83
N ALA A 405 20.46 -5.34 29.32
CA ALA A 405 19.09 -5.09 28.83
C ALA A 405 18.74 -6.03 27.67
N ARG A 406 19.67 -6.17 26.70
CA ARG A 406 19.51 -7.10 25.58
C ARG A 406 19.28 -8.53 26.07
N ARG A 407 20.15 -9.05 26.95
CA ARG A 407 20.03 -10.43 27.46
C ARG A 407 18.72 -10.64 28.22
N ALA A 408 18.34 -9.71 29.08
CA ALA A 408 17.10 -9.79 29.84
C ALA A 408 15.87 -9.88 28.92
N VAL A 409 15.81 -9.05 27.88
CA VAL A 409 14.69 -9.08 26.92
C VAL A 409 14.70 -10.37 26.09
N PHE A 410 15.86 -10.86 25.64
CA PHE A 410 15.95 -12.13 24.91
C PHE A 410 15.52 -13.32 25.76
N GLU A 411 15.91 -13.34 27.04
CA GLU A 411 15.52 -14.37 28.01
C GLU A 411 14.02 -14.35 28.26
N PHE A 412 13.45 -13.17 28.50
CA PHE A 412 12.01 -13.00 28.66
C PHE A 412 11.22 -13.47 27.43
N LEU A 413 11.63 -13.04 26.22
CA LEU A 413 10.96 -13.43 24.97
C LEU A 413 10.96 -14.97 24.80
N ARG A 414 12.10 -15.62 25.08
CA ARG A 414 12.19 -17.09 25.04
C ARG A 414 11.32 -17.77 26.09
N ALA A 415 11.23 -17.21 27.30
CA ALA A 415 10.40 -17.75 28.37
C ALA A 415 8.90 -17.69 28.06
N VAL A 416 8.45 -16.69 27.30
CA VAL A 416 7.07 -16.62 26.78
C VAL A 416 6.90 -17.33 25.42
N GLY A 417 7.84 -18.21 25.08
CA GLY A 417 7.80 -19.07 23.89
C GLY A 417 8.27 -18.43 22.59
N LEU A 418 8.63 -17.15 22.56
CA LEU A 418 9.03 -16.43 21.35
C LEU A 418 10.51 -16.65 20.98
N GLU A 419 10.83 -16.41 19.71
CA GLU A 419 12.15 -16.59 19.11
C GLU A 419 12.76 -15.23 18.74
N PRO A 420 13.59 -14.62 19.61
CA PRO A 420 14.30 -13.41 19.24
C PRO A 420 15.34 -13.69 18.15
N ILE A 421 15.31 -12.90 17.07
CA ILE A 421 16.24 -12.99 15.93
C ILE A 421 17.53 -12.27 16.33
N GLU A 422 18.62 -13.04 16.41
CA GLU A 422 19.95 -12.49 16.62
C GLU A 422 20.48 -11.79 15.36
N TRP A 423 21.34 -10.79 15.54
CA TRP A 423 21.92 -10.02 14.43
C TRP A 423 22.64 -10.90 13.39
N SER A 424 23.41 -11.89 13.84
CA SER A 424 24.08 -12.87 12.96
C SER A 424 23.08 -13.66 12.10
N LYS A 425 21.94 -14.05 12.69
CA LYS A 425 20.84 -14.71 11.98
C LYS A 425 20.17 -13.77 10.98
N ALA A 426 19.96 -12.50 11.34
CA ALA A 426 19.45 -11.47 10.44
C ALA A 426 20.38 -11.25 9.22
N MET A 427 21.70 -11.22 9.44
CA MET A 427 22.68 -11.14 8.35
C MET A 427 22.61 -12.35 7.41
N LEU A 428 22.52 -13.58 7.96
CA LEU A 428 22.41 -14.79 7.16
C LEU A 428 21.16 -14.81 6.28
N LEU A 429 20.05 -14.26 6.79
CA LEU A 429 18.79 -14.18 6.04
C LEU A 429 18.90 -13.30 4.78
N THR A 430 19.88 -12.40 4.71
CA THR A 430 20.12 -11.58 3.50
C THR A 430 20.68 -12.40 2.32
N GLY A 431 21.25 -13.58 2.60
CA GLY A 431 21.93 -14.40 1.58
C GLY A 431 23.23 -13.79 1.04
N LYS A 432 23.74 -12.72 1.65
CA LYS A 432 24.97 -12.03 1.23
C LYS A 432 26.08 -12.20 2.26
N ALA A 433 27.32 -12.33 1.80
CA ALA A 433 28.49 -12.38 2.68
C ALA A 433 28.76 -11.01 3.35
N THR A 434 28.40 -9.90 2.69
CA THR A 434 28.61 -8.53 3.18
C THR A 434 27.41 -7.65 2.85
N PRO A 435 26.26 -7.82 3.54
CA PRO A 435 25.05 -7.05 3.27
C PRO A 435 25.18 -5.60 3.74
N TYR A 436 24.46 -4.70 3.09
CA TYR A 436 24.26 -3.35 3.62
C TYR A 436 23.37 -3.43 4.88
N ILE A 437 23.65 -2.62 5.92
CA ILE A 437 22.92 -2.65 7.20
C ILE A 437 21.41 -2.48 6.99
N GLY A 438 21.00 -1.59 6.09
CA GLY A 438 19.60 -1.40 5.74
C GLY A 438 18.94 -2.67 5.18
N GLU A 439 19.67 -3.50 4.43
CA GLU A 439 19.16 -4.78 3.91
C GLU A 439 18.99 -5.83 5.00
N VAL A 440 19.88 -5.82 6.00
CA VAL A 440 19.75 -6.67 7.20
C VAL A 440 18.49 -6.29 7.96
N LEU A 441 18.26 -4.99 8.18
CA LEU A 441 17.07 -4.46 8.83
C LEU A 441 15.79 -4.78 8.05
N ASP A 442 15.79 -4.56 6.72
CA ASP A 442 14.66 -4.90 5.84
C ASP A 442 14.30 -6.38 5.94
N THR A 443 15.30 -7.25 5.89
CA THR A 443 15.10 -8.69 5.99
C THR A 443 14.58 -9.08 7.38
N ALA A 444 15.18 -8.54 8.44
CA ALA A 444 14.77 -8.81 9.81
C ALA A 444 13.33 -8.35 10.09
N PHE A 445 12.96 -7.15 9.62
CA PHE A 445 11.59 -6.63 9.76
C PHE A 445 10.58 -7.50 9.01
N ASN A 446 10.92 -8.00 7.82
CA ASN A 446 10.05 -8.88 7.04
C ASN A 446 9.86 -10.26 7.70
N GLU A 447 10.90 -10.78 8.35
CA GLU A 447 10.90 -12.10 8.97
C GLU A 447 10.28 -12.15 10.36
N ALA A 448 10.46 -11.10 11.16
CA ALA A 448 9.85 -11.01 12.49
C ALA A 448 8.33 -10.82 12.43
N GLN A 449 7.60 -11.30 13.44
CA GLN A 449 6.21 -10.93 13.70
C GLN A 449 6.12 -9.52 14.27
N THR A 450 6.98 -9.18 15.23
CA THR A 450 7.03 -7.88 15.90
C THR A 450 8.46 -7.38 16.03
N ILE A 451 8.63 -6.07 16.09
CA ILE A 451 9.89 -5.40 16.37
C ILE A 451 9.83 -4.85 17.80
N VAL A 452 10.82 -5.16 18.62
CA VAL A 452 10.99 -4.58 19.96
C VAL A 452 12.17 -3.63 19.90
N VAL A 453 11.96 -2.36 20.28
CA VAL A 453 13.01 -1.35 20.34
C VAL A 453 13.32 -1.07 21.80
N LEU A 454 14.59 -1.24 22.18
CA LEU A 454 15.08 -1.01 23.53
C LEU A 454 15.76 0.36 23.64
N PHE A 455 15.13 1.26 24.36
CA PHE A 455 15.68 2.54 24.76
C PHE A 455 16.34 2.38 26.15
N THR A 456 17.67 2.41 26.14
CA THR A 456 18.54 2.42 27.33
C THR A 456 19.44 3.64 27.27
N GLY A 457 19.93 4.09 28.42
CA GLY A 457 20.83 5.24 28.56
C GLY A 457 22.27 4.97 28.11
N ASP A 458 22.46 4.55 26.86
CA ASP A 458 23.75 4.07 26.34
C ASP A 458 24.73 5.20 25.98
N ASP A 459 24.21 6.31 25.46
CA ASP A 459 24.97 7.52 25.16
C ASP A 459 24.48 8.64 26.14
N GLU A 460 25.20 9.75 26.24
CA GLU A 460 24.77 10.94 27.00
C GLU A 460 24.42 12.08 26.03
N ALA A 461 23.36 12.84 26.30
CA ALA A 461 22.93 14.01 25.52
C ALA A 461 22.54 15.19 26.41
N ARG A 462 22.64 16.38 25.81
CA ARG A 462 22.03 17.62 26.27
C ARG A 462 21.87 18.56 25.08
N LEU A 463 20.87 19.43 25.10
CA LEU A 463 20.80 20.54 24.16
C LEU A 463 22.02 21.47 24.38
N ARG A 464 22.56 22.02 23.31
CA ARG A 464 23.67 22.97 23.43
C ARG A 464 23.17 24.27 24.08
N PRO A 465 23.94 24.90 24.99
CA PRO A 465 23.47 26.08 25.71
C PRO A 465 23.00 27.22 24.79
N GLU A 466 23.64 27.39 23.63
CA GLU A 466 23.27 28.40 22.65
C GLU A 466 21.90 28.20 21.97
N PHE A 467 21.26 27.03 22.14
CA PHE A 467 19.95 26.71 21.59
C PHE A 467 18.85 26.57 22.65
N LEU A 468 19.16 26.77 23.94
CA LEU A 468 18.14 26.86 25.00
C LEU A 468 17.33 28.14 24.83
N ALA A 469 16.02 28.07 25.08
CA ALA A 469 15.21 29.29 25.16
C ALA A 469 15.57 30.11 26.40
N ASP A 470 15.30 31.43 26.40
CA ASP A 470 15.68 32.37 27.47
C ASP A 470 15.22 31.99 28.89
N ASN A 471 14.23 31.08 29.02
CA ASN A 471 13.69 30.60 30.30
C ASN A 471 13.84 29.09 30.49
N GLU A 472 14.60 28.40 29.64
CA GLU A 472 14.89 26.97 29.81
C GLU A 472 16.12 26.78 30.71
N PRO A 473 16.04 25.93 31.75
CA PRO A 473 17.20 25.67 32.59
C PRO A 473 18.29 24.96 31.78
N GLU A 474 19.56 25.23 32.10
CA GLU A 474 20.68 24.50 31.50
C GLU A 474 20.51 22.99 31.71
N GLU A 475 20.52 22.24 30.61
CA GLU A 475 20.46 20.79 30.66
C GLU A 475 21.80 20.20 31.11
N ILE A 476 21.73 19.35 32.13
CA ILE A 476 22.81 18.42 32.45
C ILE A 476 22.87 17.30 31.39
N PHE A 477 24.02 16.65 31.25
CA PHE A 477 24.08 15.42 30.45
C PHE A 477 23.09 14.40 31.01
N THR A 478 22.20 13.94 30.14
CA THR A 478 21.17 12.94 30.46
C THR A 478 21.39 11.71 29.61
N PRO A 479 21.14 10.49 30.14
CA PRO A 479 21.30 9.27 29.37
C PRO A 479 20.33 9.25 28.19
N GLN A 480 20.73 8.73 27.03
CA GLN A 480 19.89 8.60 25.84
C GLN A 480 20.17 7.28 25.10
N PRO A 481 19.23 6.79 24.28
CA PRO A 481 19.50 5.69 23.36
C PRO A 481 20.58 6.08 22.36
N ARG A 482 21.34 5.09 21.89
CA ARG A 482 22.32 5.35 20.82
C ARG A 482 21.66 5.92 19.58
N ALA A 483 22.35 6.80 18.88
CA ALA A 483 21.84 7.40 17.64
C ALA A 483 21.38 6.35 16.60
N ASN A 484 22.10 5.22 16.49
CA ASN A 484 21.71 4.13 15.61
C ASN A 484 20.36 3.50 16.03
N VAL A 485 20.13 3.33 17.34
CA VAL A 485 18.87 2.81 17.87
C VAL A 485 17.73 3.77 17.56
N LEU A 486 17.95 5.08 17.71
CA LEU A 486 16.96 6.10 17.34
C LEU A 486 16.61 6.04 15.84
N PHE A 487 17.62 5.91 14.98
CA PHE A 487 17.42 5.81 13.54
C PHE A 487 16.68 4.52 13.15
N GLU A 488 17.09 3.37 13.70
CA GLU A 488 16.45 2.07 13.48
C GLU A 488 15.02 2.04 14.03
N ALA A 489 14.76 2.71 15.17
CA ALA A 489 13.42 2.90 15.70
C ALA A 489 12.56 3.71 14.74
N GLY A 490 13.09 4.79 14.15
CA GLY A 490 12.43 5.56 13.10
C GLY A 490 12.10 4.70 11.88
N MET A 491 13.04 3.85 11.42
CA MET A 491 12.81 2.91 10.32
C MET A 491 11.73 1.86 10.66
N ALA A 492 11.76 1.30 11.87
CA ALA A 492 10.78 0.33 12.34
C ALA A 492 9.38 0.95 12.41
N LEU A 493 9.27 2.15 12.97
CA LEU A 493 8.00 2.89 13.06
C LEU A 493 7.48 3.34 11.70
N GLY A 494 8.36 3.77 10.78
CA GLY A 494 7.97 4.18 9.43
C GLY A 494 7.46 3.02 8.57
N ARG A 495 8.01 1.82 8.74
CA ARG A 495 7.66 0.63 7.94
C ARG A 495 6.60 -0.26 8.60
N ASN A 496 6.65 -0.40 9.92
CA ASN A 496 5.90 -1.39 10.70
C ASN A 496 5.28 -0.79 11.98
N PRO A 497 4.53 0.33 11.91
CA PRO A 497 4.07 1.06 13.08
C PRO A 497 3.15 0.24 14.00
N ASN A 498 2.33 -0.66 13.44
CA ASN A 498 1.34 -1.45 14.19
C ASN A 498 1.95 -2.63 14.97
N ARG A 499 3.21 -2.96 14.72
CA ARG A 499 3.91 -4.13 15.28
C ARG A 499 5.33 -3.77 15.73
N THR A 500 5.51 -2.51 16.12
CA THR A 500 6.73 -2.02 16.75
C THR A 500 6.40 -1.65 18.19
N ILE A 501 7.09 -2.29 19.13
CA ILE A 501 6.92 -2.11 20.57
C ILE A 501 8.12 -1.30 21.05
N LEU A 502 7.84 -0.14 21.66
CA LEU A 502 8.85 0.72 22.26
C LEU A 502 8.97 0.39 23.75
N ILE A 503 10.18 0.07 24.18
CA ILE A 503 10.49 -0.25 25.57
C ILE A 503 11.58 0.68 26.07
N GLU A 504 11.38 1.20 27.27
CA GLU A 504 12.36 1.98 28.03
C GLU A 504 12.78 1.16 29.26
N ILE A 505 14.10 1.02 29.46
CA ILE A 505 14.68 0.43 30.67
C ILE A 505 15.61 1.49 31.28
N GLY A 506 15.28 1.90 32.52
CA GLY A 506 15.92 3.04 33.17
C GLY A 506 15.26 4.37 32.79
N THR A 507 16.02 5.46 32.90
CA THR A 507 15.57 6.80 32.50
C THR A 507 16.39 7.26 31.30
N VAL A 508 15.71 7.73 30.25
CA VAL A 508 16.36 8.29 29.06
C VAL A 508 15.84 9.70 28.77
N HIS A 509 16.66 10.49 28.07
CA HIS A 509 16.33 11.84 27.64
C HIS A 509 15.08 11.80 26.75
N PRO A 510 14.04 12.58 27.09
CA PRO A 510 12.84 12.63 26.28
C PRO A 510 13.13 13.26 24.92
N PHE A 511 12.60 12.70 23.84
CA PHE A 511 12.64 13.33 22.52
C PHE A 511 11.23 13.39 21.91
N ASN A 512 10.88 14.55 21.37
CA ASN A 512 9.49 14.94 21.07
C ASN A 512 8.84 14.10 19.96
N ASP A 513 9.63 13.50 19.06
CA ASP A 513 9.11 12.75 17.90
C ASP A 513 8.35 11.45 18.27
N ILE A 514 8.41 11.02 19.53
CA ILE A 514 7.65 9.86 20.04
C ILE A 514 6.60 10.23 21.11
N ALA A 515 6.39 11.52 21.41
CA ALA A 515 5.51 11.99 22.49
C ALA A 515 4.03 11.56 22.34
N GLY A 516 3.60 11.16 21.14
CA GLY A 516 2.27 10.61 20.87
C GLY A 516 2.18 9.07 20.93
N ARG A 517 3.26 8.35 21.25
CA ARG A 517 3.29 6.87 21.27
C ARG A 517 3.48 6.34 22.68
N HIS A 518 2.78 5.25 22.98
CA HIS A 518 2.91 4.59 24.28
C HIS A 518 4.21 3.80 24.38
N ILE A 519 5.14 4.27 25.22
CA ILE A 519 6.39 3.59 25.57
C ILE A 519 6.17 2.74 26.83
N LEU A 520 6.56 1.47 26.79
CA LEU A 520 6.55 0.61 27.97
C LEU A 520 7.80 0.85 28.81
N ARG A 521 7.65 1.37 30.03
CA ARG A 521 8.72 1.36 31.04
C ARG A 521 8.80 -0.02 31.68
N LEU A 522 9.76 -0.83 31.26
CA LEU A 522 9.90 -2.23 31.67
C LEU A 522 10.82 -2.35 32.88
N THR A 523 10.34 -3.05 33.91
CA THR A 523 11.03 -3.34 35.18
C THR A 523 10.76 -4.78 35.58
N ASN A 524 11.35 -5.26 36.68
CA ASN A 524 11.05 -6.59 37.20
C ASN A 524 9.62 -6.74 37.78
N ASN A 525 8.84 -5.65 37.87
CA ASN A 525 7.46 -5.69 38.36
C ASN A 525 6.57 -6.62 37.48
N PRO A 526 5.86 -7.61 38.07
CA PRO A 526 4.94 -8.48 37.36
C PRO A 526 3.91 -7.77 36.47
N GLU A 527 3.39 -6.61 36.88
CA GLU A 527 2.43 -5.83 36.11
C GLU A 527 3.04 -5.32 34.80
N LYS A 528 4.30 -4.87 34.84
CA LYS A 528 5.03 -4.40 33.65
C LYS A 528 5.41 -5.53 32.71
N ARG A 529 5.72 -6.70 33.27
CA ARG A 529 5.91 -7.94 32.49
C ARG A 529 4.63 -8.36 31.79
N GLN A 530 3.49 -8.30 32.49
CA GLN A 530 2.17 -8.58 31.90
C GLN A 530 1.80 -7.56 30.82
N GLU A 531 2.12 -6.28 31.03
CA GLU A 531 1.94 -5.22 30.01
C GLU A 531 2.76 -5.52 28.75
N PHE A 532 4.00 -6.02 28.91
CA PHE A 532 4.82 -6.45 27.78
C PHE A 532 4.18 -7.62 27.01
N VAL A 533 3.73 -8.65 27.73
CA VAL A 533 2.97 -9.78 27.15
C VAL A 533 1.78 -9.28 26.34
N ASN A 534 0.98 -8.36 26.89
CA ASN A 534 -0.21 -7.82 26.22
C ASN A 534 0.17 -7.07 24.93
N LYS A 535 1.29 -6.32 24.94
CA LYS A 535 1.81 -5.66 23.74
C LYS A 535 2.29 -6.65 22.68
N LEU A 536 2.95 -7.75 23.09
CA LEU A 536 3.37 -8.83 22.19
C LEU A 536 2.15 -9.51 21.54
N ILE A 537 1.11 -9.85 22.31
CA ILE A 537 -0.15 -10.39 21.80
C ILE A 537 -0.80 -9.43 20.80
N THR A 538 -0.88 -8.14 21.15
CA THR A 538 -1.46 -7.10 20.29
C THR A 538 -0.69 -6.96 18.98
N ALA A 539 0.63 -7.14 19.01
CA ALA A 539 1.48 -7.17 17.82
C ALA A 539 1.39 -8.49 17.01
N GLY A 540 0.53 -9.43 17.44
CA GLY A 540 0.23 -10.69 16.75
C GLY A 540 1.14 -11.85 17.12
N CYS A 541 1.91 -11.76 18.20
CA CYS A 541 2.72 -12.87 18.70
C CYS A 541 1.86 -13.93 19.40
N GLU A 542 2.27 -15.19 19.26
CA GLU A 542 1.67 -16.32 19.99
C GLU A 542 2.53 -16.59 21.22
N VAL A 543 2.19 -15.94 22.34
CA VAL A 543 2.92 -16.06 23.61
C VAL A 543 2.39 -17.25 24.41
N ASP A 544 3.30 -17.93 25.10
CA ASP A 544 2.98 -18.96 26.09
C ASP A 544 3.14 -18.39 27.50
N THR A 545 2.02 -18.19 28.18
CA THR A 545 1.98 -17.76 29.59
C THR A 545 1.29 -18.79 30.47
N SER A 546 1.27 -20.06 30.05
CA SER A 546 0.61 -21.14 30.80
C SER A 546 1.32 -21.49 32.12
N GLY A 547 2.64 -21.27 32.18
CA GLY A 547 3.45 -21.37 33.40
C GLY A 547 3.69 -20.02 34.10
N THR A 548 4.50 -20.02 35.16
CA THR A 548 4.84 -18.82 35.95
C THR A 548 6.30 -18.38 35.82
N ASP A 549 7.17 -19.21 35.25
CA ASP A 549 8.62 -18.95 35.18
C ASP A 549 8.97 -17.69 34.39
N TRP A 550 8.13 -17.31 33.42
CA TRP A 550 8.29 -16.08 32.64
C TRP A 550 8.15 -14.80 33.48
N LEU A 551 7.53 -14.87 34.66
CA LEU A 551 7.41 -13.73 35.58
C LEU A 551 8.75 -13.31 36.20
N SER A 552 9.75 -14.20 36.20
CA SER A 552 11.11 -13.91 36.71
C SER A 552 12.19 -13.98 35.63
N ALA A 553 11.85 -14.42 34.40
CA ALA A 553 12.80 -14.55 33.31
C ALA A 553 13.36 -13.19 32.84
N GLY A 554 14.69 -13.06 32.81
CA GLY A 554 15.40 -11.81 32.50
C GLY A 554 15.34 -10.78 33.63
N ASP A 555 16.48 -10.21 34.01
CA ASP A 555 16.57 -9.18 35.06
C ASP A 555 16.68 -7.77 34.47
N PHE A 556 15.57 -7.05 34.41
CA PHE A 556 15.48 -5.72 33.81
C PHE A 556 16.06 -4.62 34.71
N ASP A 557 15.91 -4.74 36.02
CA ASP A 557 16.38 -3.71 36.95
C ASP A 557 17.91 -3.70 37.03
N SER A 558 18.57 -4.86 36.87
CA SER A 558 20.03 -4.95 36.79
C SER A 558 20.65 -4.26 35.57
N ALA A 559 19.82 -3.93 34.58
CA ALA A 559 20.20 -3.28 33.33
C ALA A 559 20.03 -1.76 33.36
N VAL A 560 19.48 -1.19 34.43
CA VAL A 560 19.46 0.27 34.64
C VAL A 560 20.90 0.73 34.92
N ILE A 561 21.31 1.82 34.26
CA ILE A 561 22.64 2.43 34.36
C ILE A 561 22.59 3.59 35.34
#